data_AF-A0A9W8D4P7-F1
#
_entry.id   AF-A0A9W8D4P7-F1
#
_cell.length_a   1.000
_cell.length_b   1.000
_cell.length_c   1.000
_cell.angle_alpha   90.00
_cell.angle_beta   90.00
_cell.angle_gamma   90.00
#
_symmetry.space_group_name_H-M   'P 1'
#
loop_
_entity.id
_entity.type
_entity.pdbx_description
1 polymer ?
#
loop_
_entity_poly.entity_id
_entity_poly.type
_entity_poly.pdbx_seq_one_letter_code
_entity_poly.pdbx_strand_id
1 'polypeptide(L)'
;MEHVEFYKRFPLLVPETLDPLKADGYIETSEGERVRITIDASTHGTYCVDIVKSTLEVEELLQSKKAELDVRFQQCASGLSFVKELQHSLAGVSTLQKKISPFYGQIVKECDEQVGWDRVESFDKKTQIMRLKLKDAAGRDHSVYVDLSSNVFSSNVEENSVSMESTKLTRYLETLEERCSHLAESWDLLDDIDSTLCVLQPQHPKRHELWRRIAVTSLHTALIDVSSDRPFPKLTVYGPRTTTLPLNTRAKAVRTLWSPTKSARQNIECILQCTLPSAVFDHKDIKLECGVCFAFVCEKETADQVCANDVCAQPFHRTCLVQWLKSKEDTRQSFTTLFGKCPYCGGNITVSSEAIHGL
;
A
#
# COMPACT_ATOMS: atom_id res chain seq x y z
N MET A 1 -18.01 -5.49 57.49
CA MET A 1 -18.80 -6.22 56.47
C MET A 1 -18.29 -5.94 55.06
N GLU A 2 -17.97 -4.69 54.73
CA GLU A 2 -17.54 -4.27 53.39
C GLU A 2 -16.25 -4.94 52.87
N HIS A 3 -15.21 -5.11 53.70
CA HIS A 3 -13.99 -5.85 53.29
C HIS A 3 -14.28 -7.30 52.87
N VAL A 4 -15.25 -7.96 53.50
CA VAL A 4 -15.64 -9.34 53.17
C VAL A 4 -16.39 -9.38 51.85
N GLU A 5 -17.24 -8.39 51.60
CA GLU A 5 -17.98 -8.27 50.33
C GLU A 5 -17.04 -7.92 49.16
N PHE A 6 -16.11 -6.99 49.39
CA PHE A 6 -15.07 -6.65 48.43
C PHE A 6 -14.24 -7.87 48.05
N TYR A 7 -13.73 -8.61 49.04
CA TYR A 7 -12.93 -9.81 48.80
C TYR A 7 -13.72 -10.94 48.12
N LYS A 8 -15.02 -11.09 48.41
CA LYS A 8 -15.89 -12.05 47.71
C LYS A 8 -16.05 -11.70 46.23
N ARG A 9 -16.03 -10.42 45.88
CA ARG A 9 -16.23 -9.96 44.50
C ARG A 9 -14.92 -9.87 43.71
N PHE A 10 -13.83 -9.48 44.38
CA PHE A 10 -12.50 -9.28 43.81
C PHE A 10 -11.46 -10.07 44.62
N PRO A 11 -11.48 -11.41 44.57
CA PRO A 11 -10.67 -12.25 45.46
C PRO A 11 -9.16 -12.14 45.24
N LEU A 12 -8.73 -11.57 44.11
CA LEU A 12 -7.32 -11.39 43.75
C LEU A 12 -6.82 -9.95 43.94
N LEU A 13 -7.70 -9.02 44.35
CA LEU A 13 -7.36 -7.63 44.60
C LEU A 13 -7.41 -7.40 46.12
N VAL A 14 -6.26 -7.15 46.73
CA VAL A 14 -6.14 -7.03 48.19
C VAL A 14 -6.31 -5.56 48.59
N PRO A 15 -7.38 -5.19 49.31
CA PRO A 15 -7.55 -3.83 49.79
C PRO A 15 -6.71 -3.57 51.04
N GLU A 16 -5.92 -2.50 51.03
CA GLU A 16 -5.28 -1.91 52.22
C GLU A 16 -6.29 -1.04 52.98
N THR A 17 -7.04 -0.21 52.26
CA THR A 17 -8.15 0.61 52.76
C THR A 17 -9.29 0.63 51.74
N LEU A 18 -10.55 0.78 52.18
CA LEU A 18 -11.72 0.86 51.28
C LEU A 18 -12.25 2.29 51.10
N ASP A 19 -12.01 3.17 52.07
CA ASP A 19 -12.37 4.58 52.00
C ASP A 19 -11.28 5.43 52.68
N PRO A 20 -10.44 6.15 51.91
CA PRO A 20 -10.32 6.06 50.45
C PRO A 20 -9.82 4.68 50.00
N LEU A 21 -10.21 4.24 48.80
CA LEU A 21 -9.81 2.94 48.26
C LEU A 21 -8.30 2.91 47.96
N LYS A 22 -7.59 2.01 48.61
CA LYS A 22 -6.22 1.65 48.27
C LYS A 22 -6.12 0.14 48.18
N ALA A 23 -5.75 -0.37 47.02
CA ALA A 23 -5.76 -1.80 46.77
C ALA A 23 -4.68 -2.21 45.77
N ASP A 24 -4.17 -3.42 45.94
CA ASP A 24 -3.10 -3.96 45.11
C ASP A 24 -3.36 -5.44 44.80
N GLY A 25 -3.20 -5.83 43.55
CA GLY A 25 -3.38 -7.23 43.14
C GLY A 25 -3.82 -7.35 41.69
N TYR A 26 -4.69 -8.32 41.43
CA TYR A 26 -5.19 -8.63 40.09
C TYR A 26 -6.70 -8.44 39.97
N ILE A 27 -7.13 -7.94 38.82
CA ILE A 27 -8.53 -7.93 38.40
C ILE A 27 -8.68 -8.91 37.23
N GLU A 28 -9.69 -9.76 37.28
CA GLU A 28 -10.04 -10.64 36.17
C GLU A 28 -10.98 -9.89 35.22
N THR A 29 -10.66 -9.78 33.93
CA THR A 29 -11.52 -9.09 32.95
C THR A 29 -12.75 -9.93 32.62
N SER A 30 -13.73 -9.34 31.93
CA SER A 30 -14.90 -10.08 31.42
C SER A 30 -14.56 -11.21 30.44
N GLU A 31 -13.33 -11.22 29.91
CA GLU A 31 -12.80 -12.22 28.97
C GLU A 31 -11.95 -13.30 29.67
N GLY A 32 -11.82 -13.24 31.01
CA GLY A 32 -11.08 -14.22 31.80
C GLY A 32 -9.57 -13.96 31.92
N GLU A 33 -9.08 -12.81 31.45
CA GLU A 33 -7.67 -12.42 31.61
C GLU A 33 -7.41 -11.80 32.98
N ARG A 34 -6.23 -12.01 33.55
CA ARG A 34 -5.83 -11.41 34.82
C ARG A 34 -4.89 -10.23 34.58
N VAL A 35 -5.31 -9.06 35.03
CA VAL A 35 -4.56 -7.81 34.88
C VAL A 35 -4.04 -7.35 36.24
N ARG A 36 -2.74 -7.10 36.34
CA ARG A 36 -2.09 -6.59 37.55
C ARG A 36 -2.40 -5.10 37.72
N ILE A 37 -3.06 -4.71 38.79
CA ILE A 37 -3.50 -3.34 39.04
C ILE A 37 -3.15 -2.89 40.46
N THR A 38 -2.74 -1.63 40.57
CA THR A 38 -2.60 -0.89 41.83
C THR A 38 -3.55 0.30 41.80
N ILE A 39 -4.33 0.48 42.85
CA ILE A 39 -5.29 1.59 42.99
C ILE A 39 -4.90 2.38 44.23
N ASP A 40 -4.76 3.70 44.10
CA ASP A 40 -4.52 4.59 45.23
C ASP A 40 -5.37 5.87 45.13
N ALA A 41 -6.60 5.79 45.64
CA ALA A 41 -7.51 6.92 45.74
C ALA A 41 -7.20 7.84 46.93
N SER A 42 -6.12 7.63 47.70
CA SER A 42 -5.74 8.58 48.76
C SER A 42 -5.08 9.84 48.19
N THR A 43 -4.52 9.73 46.99
CA THR A 43 -3.82 10.81 46.28
C THR A 43 -4.75 11.79 45.58
N HIS A 44 -5.98 11.36 45.27
CA HIS A 44 -7.00 12.15 44.60
C HIS A 44 -8.32 11.98 45.35
N GLY A 45 -8.98 13.08 45.74
CA GLY A 45 -10.24 13.03 46.50
C GLY A 45 -11.45 12.45 45.76
N THR A 46 -11.25 11.90 44.55
CA THR A 46 -12.27 11.29 43.68
C THR A 46 -11.66 10.13 42.90
N TYR A 47 -12.51 9.21 42.42
CA TYR A 47 -12.07 8.14 41.54
C TYR A 47 -11.83 8.66 40.11
N CYS A 48 -10.68 8.31 39.53
CA CYS A 48 -10.29 8.69 38.16
C CYS A 48 -9.32 7.64 37.56
N VAL A 49 -8.88 7.84 36.33
CA VAL A 49 -7.88 6.99 35.68
C VAL A 49 -6.51 7.10 36.36
N ASP A 50 -6.14 8.28 36.87
CA ASP A 50 -4.77 8.55 37.35
C ASP A 50 -4.44 7.85 38.68
N ILE A 51 -5.47 7.42 39.42
CA ILE A 51 -5.31 6.61 40.63
C ILE A 51 -5.04 5.13 40.32
N VAL A 52 -5.11 4.71 39.05
CA VAL A 52 -4.88 3.34 38.60
C VAL A 52 -3.51 3.24 37.95
N LYS A 53 -2.67 2.32 38.45
CA LYS A 53 -1.39 1.94 37.85
C LYS A 53 -1.41 0.48 37.45
N SER A 54 -0.84 0.15 36.30
CA SER A 54 -0.94 -1.18 35.70
C SER A 54 0.26 -1.44 34.77
N THR A 55 0.12 -2.43 33.87
CA THR A 55 1.05 -2.59 32.75
C THR A 55 0.87 -1.47 31.72
N LEU A 56 1.88 -1.26 30.88
CA LEU A 56 1.87 -0.19 29.87
C LEU A 56 0.66 -0.28 28.92
N GLU A 57 0.29 -1.50 28.50
CA GLU A 57 -0.84 -1.73 27.58
C GLU A 57 -2.17 -1.28 28.19
N VAL A 58 -2.34 -1.54 29.49
CA VAL A 58 -3.54 -1.19 30.24
C VAL A 58 -3.57 0.31 30.52
N GLU A 59 -2.42 0.90 30.85
CA GLU A 59 -2.30 2.35 31.03
C GLU A 59 -2.60 3.09 29.72
N GLU A 60 -2.07 2.65 28.58
CA GLU A 60 -2.39 3.23 27.27
C GLU A 60 -3.90 3.12 26.94
N LEU A 61 -4.53 1.97 27.23
CA LEU A 61 -5.97 1.79 27.05
C LEU A 61 -6.78 2.76 27.90
N LEU A 62 -6.50 2.82 29.21
CA LEU A 62 -7.24 3.69 30.14
C LEU A 62 -7.02 5.16 29.79
N GLN A 63 -5.79 5.55 29.42
CA GLN A 63 -5.47 6.92 28.99
C GLN A 63 -6.16 7.29 27.68
N SER A 64 -6.28 6.37 26.71
CA SER A 64 -7.00 6.62 25.45
C SER A 64 -8.48 6.95 25.64
N LYS A 65 -9.09 6.47 26.73
CA LYS A 65 -10.50 6.67 27.09
C LYS A 65 -10.69 7.60 28.30
N LYS A 66 -9.63 8.29 28.73
CA LYS A 66 -9.58 9.01 30.02
C LYS A 66 -10.75 9.95 30.25
N ALA A 67 -11.09 10.79 29.27
CA ALA A 67 -12.16 11.78 29.42
C ALA A 67 -13.53 11.15 29.71
N GLU A 68 -13.85 10.00 29.10
CA GLU A 68 -15.10 9.28 29.35
C GLU A 68 -15.05 8.53 30.69
N LEU A 69 -13.93 7.84 30.95
CA LEU A 69 -13.75 7.04 32.14
C LEU A 69 -13.73 7.88 33.41
N ASP A 70 -13.09 9.05 33.40
CA ASP A 70 -13.05 9.95 34.56
C ASP A 70 -14.47 10.41 34.95
N VAL A 71 -15.36 10.67 33.98
CA VAL A 71 -16.77 11.01 34.27
C VAL A 71 -17.50 9.85 34.93
N ARG A 72 -17.32 8.63 34.41
CA ARG A 72 -17.96 7.41 34.95
C ARG A 72 -17.42 7.05 36.33
N PHE A 73 -16.11 7.16 36.53
CA PHE A 73 -15.46 6.87 37.81
C PHE A 73 -15.85 7.86 38.90
N GLN A 74 -15.96 9.16 38.58
CA GLN A 74 -16.42 10.16 39.56
C GLN A 74 -17.86 9.93 40.04
N GLN A 75 -18.69 9.23 39.26
CA GLN A 75 -20.06 8.87 39.64
C GLN A 75 -20.14 7.62 40.55
N CYS A 76 -19.02 6.91 40.74
CA CYS A 76 -18.98 5.71 41.58
C CYS A 76 -19.09 6.09 43.07
N ALA A 77 -20.12 5.57 43.74
CA ALA A 77 -20.40 5.88 45.14
C ALA A 77 -19.50 5.14 46.15
N SER A 78 -18.74 4.14 45.70
CA SER A 78 -17.87 3.33 46.55
C SER A 78 -16.75 2.66 45.78
N GLY A 79 -15.71 2.22 46.51
CA GLY A 79 -14.60 1.47 45.92
C GLY A 79 -15.05 0.18 45.22
N LEU A 80 -16.11 -0.46 45.71
CA LEU A 80 -16.66 -1.67 45.09
C LEU A 80 -17.31 -1.36 43.73
N SER A 81 -18.06 -0.25 43.62
CA SER A 81 -18.63 0.20 42.35
C SER A 81 -17.55 0.63 41.35
N PHE A 82 -16.51 1.31 41.84
CA PHE A 82 -15.37 1.74 41.02
C PHE A 82 -14.61 0.55 40.45
N VAL A 83 -14.23 -0.43 41.27
CA VAL A 83 -13.47 -1.61 40.79
C VAL A 83 -14.29 -2.43 39.80
N LYS A 84 -15.61 -2.50 39.96
CA LYS A 84 -16.51 -3.15 38.99
C LYS A 84 -16.52 -2.40 37.65
N GLU A 85 -16.57 -1.07 37.69
CA GLU A 85 -16.54 -0.24 36.49
C GLU A 85 -15.19 -0.32 35.77
N LEU A 86 -14.09 -0.32 36.54
CA LEU A 86 -12.74 -0.55 36.04
C LEU A 86 -12.63 -1.92 35.38
N GLN A 87 -13.15 -2.99 36.00
CA GLN A 87 -13.19 -4.33 35.43
C GLN A 87 -13.90 -4.37 34.06
N HIS A 88 -15.02 -3.67 33.90
CA HIS A 88 -15.71 -3.54 32.61
C HIS A 88 -14.93 -2.71 31.59
N SER A 89 -14.21 -1.68 32.04
CA SER A 89 -13.42 -0.79 31.19
C SER A 89 -12.18 -1.48 30.60
N LEU A 90 -11.73 -2.55 31.23
CA LEU A 90 -10.62 -3.41 30.80
C LEU A 90 -11.03 -4.50 29.79
N ALA A 91 -12.28 -4.51 29.31
CA ALA A 91 -12.67 -5.36 28.19
C ALA A 91 -11.84 -5.00 26.94
N GLY A 92 -11.29 -6.01 26.25
CA GLY A 92 -10.39 -5.85 25.11
C GLY A 92 -8.89 -5.71 25.43
N VAL A 93 -8.43 -5.81 26.68
CA VAL A 93 -6.98 -5.82 27.00
C VAL A 93 -6.26 -6.99 26.30
N SER A 94 -6.95 -8.12 26.07
CA SER A 94 -6.45 -9.27 25.32
C SER A 94 -6.09 -8.93 23.87
N THR A 95 -6.79 -7.96 23.26
CA THR A 95 -6.50 -7.46 21.91
C THR A 95 -5.30 -6.51 21.86
N LEU A 96 -4.90 -5.98 23.01
CA LEU A 96 -3.76 -5.07 23.17
C LEU A 96 -2.47 -5.78 23.58
N GLN A 97 -2.55 -6.99 24.13
CA GLN A 97 -1.37 -7.84 24.28
C GLN A 97 -0.81 -8.07 22.87
N LYS A 98 0.30 -7.37 22.56
CA LYS A 98 1.04 -7.58 21.32
C LYS A 98 1.36 -9.07 21.23
N LYS A 99 0.66 -9.79 20.36
CA LYS A 99 1.02 -11.16 20.01
C LYS A 99 2.46 -11.12 19.52
N ILE A 100 3.37 -11.61 20.35
CA ILE A 100 4.74 -11.85 19.93
C ILE A 100 4.64 -12.88 18.81
N SER A 101 5.13 -12.50 17.63
CA SER A 101 5.15 -13.39 16.47
C SER A 101 5.81 -14.72 16.86
N PRO A 102 5.21 -15.87 16.49
CA PRO A 102 5.86 -17.16 16.69
C PRO A 102 7.19 -17.27 15.94
N PHE A 103 7.41 -16.41 14.93
CA PHE A 103 8.63 -16.39 14.13
C PHE A 103 9.74 -15.52 14.72
N TYR A 104 9.48 -14.71 15.76
CA TYR A 104 10.48 -13.76 16.30
C TYR A 104 11.81 -14.44 16.62
N GLY A 105 11.77 -15.53 17.39
CA GLY A 105 12.99 -16.28 17.77
C GLY A 105 13.70 -16.89 16.56
N GLN A 106 12.95 -17.33 15.55
CA GLN A 106 13.52 -17.84 14.30
C GLN A 106 14.23 -16.73 13.53
N ILE A 107 13.60 -15.56 13.36
CA ILE A 107 14.16 -14.40 12.65
C ILE A 107 15.46 -13.93 13.33
N VAL A 108 15.46 -13.81 14.66
CA VAL A 108 16.66 -13.45 15.43
C VAL A 108 17.79 -14.45 15.19
N LYS A 109 17.48 -15.75 15.29
CA LYS A 109 18.46 -16.82 15.05
C LYS A 109 19.02 -16.78 13.62
N GLU A 110 18.17 -16.56 12.62
CA GLU A 110 18.60 -16.43 11.23
C GLU A 110 19.51 -15.20 11.03
N CYS A 111 19.23 -14.09 11.72
CA CYS A 111 20.09 -12.90 11.73
C CYS A 111 21.45 -13.16 12.36
N ASP A 112 21.50 -13.90 13.49
CA ASP A 112 22.74 -14.25 14.17
C ASP A 112 23.64 -15.19 13.35
N GLU A 113 23.04 -16.17 12.67
CA GLU A 113 23.78 -17.28 12.06
C GLU A 113 24.07 -17.11 10.56
N GLN A 114 23.15 -16.51 9.80
CA GLN A 114 23.18 -16.58 8.32
C GLN A 114 23.00 -15.23 7.62
N VAL A 115 22.06 -14.40 8.08
CA VAL A 115 21.70 -13.15 7.40
C VAL A 115 22.66 -12.01 7.75
N GLY A 116 23.10 -11.93 9.01
CA GLY A 116 23.93 -10.84 9.51
C GLY A 116 23.13 -9.59 9.88
N TRP A 117 23.40 -9.04 11.07
CA TRP A 117 22.75 -7.83 11.58
C TRP A 117 23.14 -6.56 10.82
N ASP A 118 24.24 -6.58 10.05
CA ASP A 118 24.68 -5.46 9.20
C ASP A 118 23.70 -5.14 8.05
N ARG A 119 22.89 -6.14 7.66
CA ARG A 119 21.81 -5.99 6.68
C ARG A 119 20.55 -5.37 7.29
N VAL A 120 20.38 -5.40 8.61
CA VAL A 120 19.22 -4.81 9.28
C VAL A 120 19.40 -3.29 9.38
N GLU A 121 18.50 -2.54 8.76
CA GLU A 121 18.56 -1.08 8.73
C GLU A 121 17.78 -0.46 9.89
N SER A 122 16.60 -1.00 10.21
CA SER A 122 15.76 -0.47 11.28
C SER A 122 14.75 -1.49 11.80
N PHE A 123 14.28 -1.30 13.03
CA PHE A 123 13.13 -2.01 13.60
C PHE A 123 12.17 -1.02 14.26
N ASP A 124 10.91 -1.02 13.83
CA ASP A 124 9.86 -0.20 14.43
C ASP A 124 9.08 -1.01 15.48
N LYS A 125 9.22 -0.60 16.75
CA LYS A 125 8.56 -1.26 17.90
C LYS A 125 7.04 -1.11 17.91
N LYS A 126 6.48 -0.10 17.22
CA LYS A 126 5.03 0.11 17.16
C LYS A 126 4.41 -0.82 16.12
N THR A 127 4.94 -0.81 14.90
CA THR A 127 4.43 -1.62 13.78
C THR A 127 4.95 -3.05 13.79
N GLN A 128 6.00 -3.35 14.58
CA GLN A 128 6.69 -4.65 14.58
C GLN A 128 7.30 -5.01 13.21
N ILE A 129 7.70 -3.99 12.44
CA ILE A 129 8.33 -4.16 11.13
C ILE A 129 9.84 -3.99 11.25
N MET A 130 10.59 -5.02 10.84
CA MET A 130 12.03 -4.95 10.64
C MET A 130 12.33 -4.71 9.16
N ARG A 131 13.17 -3.72 8.86
CA ARG A 131 13.61 -3.39 7.50
C ARG A 131 15.05 -3.84 7.31
N LEU A 132 15.29 -4.61 6.26
CA LEU A 132 16.62 -4.98 5.80
C LEU A 132 16.93 -4.28 4.47
N LYS A 133 18.22 -4.06 4.23
CA LYS A 133 18.76 -3.58 2.96
C LYS A 133 19.44 -4.71 2.19
N LEU A 134 19.26 -4.69 0.88
CA LEU A 134 19.92 -5.56 -0.07
C LEU A 134 20.53 -4.68 -1.17
N LYS A 135 21.75 -4.98 -1.62
CA LYS A 135 22.35 -4.31 -2.79
C LYS A 135 22.50 -5.28 -3.94
N ASP A 136 22.13 -4.85 -5.14
CA ASP A 136 22.44 -5.61 -6.35
C ASP A 136 23.83 -5.31 -6.90
N ALA A 137 24.20 -6.01 -7.98
CA ALA A 137 25.50 -5.87 -8.64
C ALA A 137 25.76 -4.47 -9.24
N ALA A 138 24.71 -3.70 -9.55
CA ALA A 138 24.82 -2.33 -10.01
C ALA A 138 24.89 -1.31 -8.84
N GLY A 139 24.84 -1.80 -7.59
CA GLY A 139 24.91 -1.00 -6.38
C GLY A 139 23.57 -0.35 -5.99
N ARG A 140 22.45 -0.77 -6.60
CA ARG A 140 21.11 -0.27 -6.26
C ARG A 140 20.65 -0.85 -4.92
N ASP A 141 20.05 -0.01 -4.10
CA ASP A 141 19.47 -0.40 -2.82
C ASP A 141 18.04 -0.95 -3.02
N HIS A 142 17.80 -2.14 -2.45
CA HIS A 142 16.52 -2.82 -2.39
C HIS A 142 16.13 -3.01 -0.93
N SER A 143 14.86 -2.82 -0.62
CA SER A 143 14.33 -2.86 0.75
C SER A 143 13.48 -4.11 0.95
N VAL A 144 13.76 -4.82 2.04
CA VAL A 144 13.03 -6.01 2.47
C VAL A 144 12.39 -5.71 3.83
N TYR A 145 11.13 -6.12 4.00
CA TYR A 145 10.35 -5.89 5.19
C TYR A 145 9.93 -7.23 5.79
N VAL A 146 10.20 -7.40 7.07
CA VAL A 146 9.77 -8.51 7.91
C VAL A 146 8.70 -7.96 8.85
N ASP A 147 7.43 -8.20 8.53
CA ASP A 147 6.30 -7.78 9.34
C ASP A 147 5.93 -8.90 10.31
N LEU A 148 6.35 -8.76 11.57
CA LEU A 148 6.08 -9.73 12.63
C LEU A 148 4.63 -9.65 13.13
N SER A 149 3.93 -8.55 12.90
CA SER A 149 2.52 -8.43 13.29
C SER A 149 1.62 -9.27 12.36
N SER A 150 1.96 -9.29 11.07
CA SER A 150 1.24 -10.02 10.04
C SER A 150 1.88 -11.36 9.64
N ASN A 151 3.08 -11.67 10.18
CA ASN A 151 3.90 -12.83 9.82
C ASN A 151 4.17 -12.95 8.31
N VAL A 152 4.51 -11.84 7.67
CA VAL A 152 4.86 -11.83 6.23
C VAL A 152 6.19 -11.16 5.94
N PHE A 153 6.84 -11.66 4.90
CA PHE A 153 7.93 -11.00 4.21
C PHE A 153 7.39 -10.22 3.01
N SER A 154 8.00 -9.08 2.70
CA SER A 154 7.72 -8.34 1.46
C SER A 154 8.95 -7.54 1.03
N SER A 155 8.99 -7.11 -0.23
CA SER A 155 10.05 -6.25 -0.74
C SER A 155 9.53 -5.26 -1.79
N ASN A 156 10.35 -4.26 -2.14
CA ASN A 156 10.05 -3.36 -3.27
C ASN A 156 10.25 -4.01 -4.65
N VAL A 157 10.81 -5.23 -4.70
CA VAL A 157 11.18 -5.99 -5.91
C VAL A 157 10.09 -6.96 -6.35
N GLU A 158 9.07 -7.16 -5.53
CA GLU A 158 7.89 -8.00 -5.82
C GLU A 158 6.59 -7.31 -5.42
N GLU A 159 5.47 -7.74 -6.01
CA GLU A 159 4.14 -7.15 -5.76
C GLU A 159 3.47 -7.77 -4.51
N ASN A 160 3.66 -9.07 -4.30
CA ASN A 160 2.96 -9.83 -3.27
C ASN A 160 3.88 -10.14 -2.10
N SER A 161 3.32 -10.12 -0.89
CA SER A 161 3.99 -10.61 0.31
C SER A 161 4.02 -12.14 0.37
N VAL A 162 5.03 -12.69 1.05
CA VAL A 162 5.21 -14.13 1.28
C VAL A 162 5.01 -14.43 2.76
N SER A 163 4.24 -15.46 3.11
CA SER A 163 4.02 -15.82 4.51
C SER A 163 5.28 -16.47 5.14
N MET A 164 5.55 -16.14 6.40
CA MET A 164 6.70 -16.68 7.15
C MET A 164 6.55 -18.18 7.47
N GLU A 165 5.33 -18.71 7.44
CA GLU A 165 5.07 -20.16 7.52
C GLU A 165 5.65 -20.90 6.30
N SER A 166 5.74 -20.23 5.16
CA SER A 166 6.04 -20.84 3.86
C SER A 166 7.54 -20.92 3.57
N THR A 167 8.35 -20.04 4.17
CA THR A 167 9.79 -19.96 3.92
C THR A 167 10.53 -19.32 5.09
N LYS A 168 11.85 -19.53 5.12
CA LYS A 168 12.76 -18.88 6.07
C LYS A 168 13.26 -17.55 5.52
N LEU A 169 13.69 -16.64 6.40
CA LEU A 169 14.22 -15.34 6.00
C LEU A 169 15.45 -15.49 5.08
N THR A 170 16.41 -16.35 5.44
CA THR A 170 17.61 -16.58 4.60
C THR A 170 17.21 -17.01 3.19
N ARG A 171 16.31 -17.99 3.07
CA ARG A 171 15.90 -18.53 1.77
C ARG A 171 15.12 -17.51 0.93
N TYR A 172 14.31 -16.69 1.60
CA TYR A 172 13.59 -15.60 0.97
C TYR A 172 14.57 -14.53 0.42
N LEU A 173 15.59 -14.15 1.20
CA LEU A 173 16.63 -13.23 0.74
C LEU A 173 17.44 -13.78 -0.45
N GLU A 174 17.82 -15.06 -0.44
CA GLU A 174 18.49 -15.71 -1.58
C GLU A 174 17.62 -15.64 -2.86
N THR A 175 16.33 -15.92 -2.73
CA THR A 175 15.38 -15.86 -3.87
C THR A 175 15.26 -14.42 -4.40
N LEU A 176 15.29 -13.43 -3.51
CA LEU A 176 15.31 -12.02 -3.92
C LEU A 176 16.62 -11.63 -4.60
N GLU A 177 17.77 -12.11 -4.14
CA GLU A 177 19.07 -11.87 -4.78
C GLU A 177 19.12 -12.47 -6.20
N GLU A 178 18.60 -13.68 -6.39
CA GLU A 178 18.44 -14.32 -7.70
C GLU A 178 17.53 -13.48 -8.61
N ARG A 179 16.38 -13.02 -8.09
CA ARG A 179 15.44 -12.16 -8.83
C ARG A 179 16.06 -10.81 -9.20
N CYS A 180 16.83 -10.20 -8.31
CA CYS A 180 17.54 -8.96 -8.59
C CYS A 180 18.54 -9.14 -9.72
N SER A 181 19.26 -10.26 -9.73
CA SER A 181 20.21 -10.59 -10.80
C SER A 181 19.49 -10.78 -12.14
N HIS A 182 18.33 -11.44 -12.14
CA HIS A 182 17.52 -11.65 -13.35
C HIS A 182 16.90 -10.36 -13.91
N LEU A 183 16.57 -9.38 -13.05
CA LEU A 183 15.95 -8.11 -13.45
C LEU A 183 16.97 -6.98 -13.69
N ALA A 184 18.26 -7.22 -13.49
CA ALA A 184 19.29 -6.18 -13.51
C ALA A 184 19.27 -5.35 -14.81
N GLU A 185 19.29 -6.00 -15.98
CA GLU A 185 19.25 -5.30 -17.29
C GLU A 185 17.92 -4.57 -17.52
N SER A 186 16.82 -5.14 -17.01
CA SER A 186 15.50 -4.49 -17.10
C SER A 186 15.47 -3.20 -16.28
N TRP A 187 16.09 -3.22 -15.10
CA TRP A 187 16.22 -2.03 -14.27
C TRP A 187 17.20 -1.01 -14.85
N ASP A 188 18.28 -1.43 -15.51
CA ASP A 188 19.19 -0.49 -16.18
C ASP A 188 18.43 0.32 -17.25
N LEU A 189 17.58 -0.34 -18.03
CA LEU A 189 16.71 0.32 -19.00
C LEU A 189 15.68 1.25 -18.31
N LEU A 190 15.06 0.80 -17.22
CA LEU A 190 14.09 1.63 -16.50
C LEU A 190 14.74 2.85 -15.85
N ASP A 191 15.96 2.71 -15.31
CA ASP A 191 16.73 3.82 -14.75
C ASP A 191 17.10 4.85 -15.85
N ASP A 192 17.45 4.40 -17.06
CA ASP A 192 17.65 5.27 -18.22
C ASP A 192 16.36 5.95 -18.68
N ILE A 193 15.23 5.24 -18.71
CA ILE A 193 13.91 5.82 -19.02
C ILE A 193 13.55 6.89 -17.99
N ASP A 194 13.66 6.57 -16.69
CA ASP A 194 13.26 7.45 -15.59
C ASP A 194 14.13 8.71 -15.52
N SER A 195 15.39 8.63 -15.94
CA SER A 195 16.31 9.77 -15.96
C SER A 195 16.26 10.60 -17.26
N THR A 196 15.89 10.01 -18.40
CA THR A 196 15.96 10.70 -19.70
C THR A 196 14.61 11.09 -20.29
N LEU A 197 13.49 10.50 -19.86
CA LEU A 197 12.16 10.70 -20.45
C LEU A 197 11.19 11.39 -19.49
N CYS A 198 10.13 11.98 -20.04
CA CYS A 198 9.00 12.49 -19.25
C CYS A 198 8.07 11.32 -18.90
N VAL A 199 8.32 10.69 -17.74
CA VAL A 199 7.49 9.63 -17.18
C VAL A 199 6.26 10.24 -16.52
N LEU A 200 5.09 9.75 -16.94
CA LEU A 200 3.78 10.17 -16.46
C LEU A 200 3.22 9.21 -15.41
N GLN A 201 3.44 7.90 -15.59
CA GLN A 201 2.97 6.86 -14.68
C GLN A 201 3.93 5.66 -14.64
N PRO A 202 4.07 4.99 -13.49
CA PRO A 202 3.64 5.47 -12.16
C PRO A 202 4.46 6.70 -11.73
N GLN A 203 3.89 7.58 -10.89
CA GLN A 203 4.61 8.77 -10.39
C GLN A 203 5.74 8.41 -9.41
N HIS A 204 5.58 7.33 -8.66
CA HIS A 204 6.55 6.81 -7.71
C HIS A 204 6.84 5.34 -8.01
N PRO A 205 7.63 5.06 -9.06
CA PRO A 205 7.83 3.71 -9.54
C PRO A 205 8.49 2.80 -8.50
N LYS A 206 7.95 1.58 -8.38
CA LYS A 206 8.56 0.48 -7.63
C LYS A 206 9.36 -0.43 -8.56
N ARG A 207 10.27 -1.22 -7.99
CA ARG A 207 11.16 -2.10 -8.77
C ARG A 207 10.45 -3.30 -9.41
N HIS A 208 9.30 -3.73 -8.87
CA HIS A 208 8.47 -4.74 -9.54
C HIS A 208 7.63 -4.18 -10.71
N GLU A 209 7.50 -2.86 -10.84
CA GLU A 209 6.73 -2.24 -11.92
C GLU A 209 7.62 -2.07 -13.15
N LEU A 210 7.62 -3.08 -14.02
CA LEU A 210 8.45 -3.11 -15.23
C LEU A 210 7.83 -2.37 -16.42
N TRP A 211 7.09 -1.29 -16.17
CA TRP A 211 6.44 -0.52 -17.22
C TRP A 211 6.47 0.98 -16.89
N ARG A 212 6.41 1.81 -17.93
CA ARG A 212 6.32 3.27 -17.83
C ARG A 212 5.36 3.84 -18.86
N ARG A 213 4.48 4.75 -18.45
CA ARG A 213 3.73 5.62 -19.36
C ARG A 213 4.53 6.89 -19.56
N ILE A 214 4.92 7.21 -20.78
CA ILE A 214 5.68 8.42 -21.10
C ILE A 214 4.88 9.39 -21.95
N ALA A 215 5.24 10.67 -21.89
CA ALA A 215 4.77 11.67 -22.84
C ALA A 215 5.46 11.51 -24.21
N VAL A 216 4.69 11.63 -25.30
CA VAL A 216 5.24 11.61 -26.67
C VAL A 216 4.97 12.95 -27.37
N THR A 217 3.74 13.46 -27.28
CA THR A 217 3.35 14.80 -27.71
C THR A 217 2.25 15.31 -26.78
N SER A 218 1.72 16.52 -26.99
CA SER A 218 0.55 17.01 -26.24
C SER A 218 -0.71 16.12 -26.40
N LEU A 219 -0.80 15.34 -27.48
CA LEU A 219 -1.95 14.48 -27.77
C LEU A 219 -1.63 12.98 -27.63
N HIS A 220 -0.38 12.63 -27.36
CA HIS A 220 0.06 11.24 -27.37
C HIS A 220 0.88 10.88 -26.16
N THR A 221 0.62 9.69 -25.64
CA THR A 221 1.41 9.03 -24.61
C THR A 221 1.81 7.65 -25.09
N ALA A 222 2.88 7.06 -24.54
CA ALA A 222 3.28 5.71 -24.88
C ALA A 222 3.49 4.85 -23.64
N LEU A 223 2.96 3.63 -23.67
CA LEU A 223 3.29 2.59 -22.70
C LEU A 223 4.54 1.87 -23.18
N ILE A 224 5.55 1.86 -22.33
CA ILE A 224 6.76 1.07 -22.44
C ILE A 224 6.63 -0.08 -21.44
N ASP A 225 6.69 -1.31 -21.92
CA ASP A 225 6.63 -2.53 -21.11
C ASP A 225 7.95 -3.30 -21.29
N VAL A 226 8.69 -3.44 -20.20
CA VAL A 226 10.02 -4.05 -20.12
C VAL A 226 9.86 -5.46 -19.56
N SER A 227 10.59 -6.40 -20.15
CA SER A 227 10.57 -7.81 -19.75
C SER A 227 11.98 -8.35 -19.79
N SER A 228 12.34 -9.14 -18.78
CA SER A 228 13.63 -9.84 -18.72
C SER A 228 13.80 -10.91 -19.80
N ASP A 229 12.70 -11.34 -20.44
CA ASP A 229 12.73 -12.34 -21.51
C ASP A 229 13.15 -11.76 -22.87
N ARG A 230 13.28 -10.43 -23.00
CA ARG A 230 13.62 -9.77 -24.27
C ARG A 230 14.56 -8.58 -24.06
N PRO A 231 15.53 -8.37 -24.96
CA PRO A 231 16.49 -7.27 -24.86
C PRO A 231 15.92 -5.91 -25.34
N PHE A 232 14.61 -5.81 -25.56
CA PHE A 232 13.94 -4.59 -26.03
C PHE A 232 12.53 -4.50 -25.42
N PRO A 233 12.01 -3.29 -25.17
CA PRO A 233 10.69 -3.12 -24.61
C PRO A 233 9.58 -3.33 -25.65
N LYS A 234 8.35 -3.56 -25.19
CA LYS A 234 7.14 -3.38 -25.99
C LYS A 234 6.73 -1.91 -25.90
N LEU A 235 6.48 -1.28 -27.06
CA LEU A 235 6.11 0.13 -27.16
C LEU A 235 4.72 0.26 -27.78
N THR A 236 3.78 0.85 -27.06
CA THR A 236 2.40 1.09 -27.53
C THR A 236 2.04 2.55 -27.35
N VAL A 237 1.65 3.24 -28.43
CA VAL A 237 1.27 4.65 -28.43
C VAL A 237 -0.25 4.79 -28.33
N TYR A 238 -0.70 5.75 -27.54
CA TYR A 238 -2.09 6.10 -27.29
C TYR A 238 -2.31 7.58 -27.57
N GLY A 239 -3.48 7.90 -28.11
CA GLY A 239 -3.86 9.24 -28.55
C GLY A 239 -5.02 9.15 -29.54
N PRO A 240 -5.39 10.28 -30.19
CA PRO A 240 -6.38 10.27 -31.26
C PRO A 240 -6.03 9.26 -32.36
N ARG A 241 -7.04 8.49 -32.80
CA ARG A 241 -6.83 7.32 -33.69
C ARG A 241 -6.14 7.68 -35.01
N THR A 242 -6.46 8.84 -35.58
CA THR A 242 -5.93 9.34 -36.86
C THR A 242 -4.41 9.52 -36.83
N THR A 243 -3.88 10.01 -35.71
CA THR A 243 -2.47 10.37 -35.54
C THR A 243 -1.67 9.28 -34.83
N THR A 244 -2.35 8.41 -34.07
CA THR A 244 -1.73 7.28 -33.36
C THR A 244 -1.36 6.10 -34.28
N LEU A 245 -2.13 5.84 -35.35
CA LEU A 245 -1.90 4.69 -36.23
C LEU A 245 -0.50 4.69 -36.91
N PRO A 246 -0.01 5.82 -37.48
CA PRO A 246 1.35 5.89 -38.01
C PRO A 246 2.42 5.64 -36.95
N LEU A 247 2.25 6.17 -35.73
CA LEU A 247 3.19 5.99 -34.61
C LEU A 247 3.28 4.53 -34.19
N ASN A 248 2.14 3.86 -34.01
CA ASN A 248 2.11 2.43 -33.69
C ASN A 248 2.64 1.55 -34.82
N THR A 249 2.48 1.97 -36.08
CA THR A 249 3.09 1.25 -37.21
C THR A 249 4.61 1.30 -37.14
N ARG A 250 5.19 2.45 -36.78
CA ARG A 250 6.64 2.58 -36.57
C ARG A 250 7.12 1.85 -35.31
N ALA A 251 6.35 1.89 -34.22
CA ALA A 251 6.68 1.19 -32.98
C ALA A 251 6.86 -0.33 -33.16
N LYS A 252 6.23 -0.94 -34.16
CA LYS A 252 6.45 -2.37 -34.51
C LYS A 252 7.90 -2.67 -34.90
N ALA A 253 8.66 -1.68 -35.35
CA ALA A 253 10.07 -1.81 -35.71
C ALA A 253 11.02 -1.76 -34.50
N VAL A 254 10.51 -1.67 -33.26
CA VAL A 254 11.35 -1.70 -32.03
C VAL A 254 12.32 -2.87 -32.06
N ARG A 255 11.84 -4.09 -32.35
CA ARG A 255 12.70 -5.29 -32.38
C ARG A 255 13.90 -5.16 -33.32
N THR A 256 13.74 -4.44 -34.44
CA THR A 256 14.77 -4.32 -35.47
C THR A 256 15.66 -3.09 -35.29
N LEU A 257 15.15 -2.04 -34.67
CA LEU A 257 15.84 -0.74 -34.56
C LEU A 257 16.39 -0.46 -33.17
N TRP A 258 15.96 -1.19 -32.15
CA TRP A 258 16.45 -1.04 -30.78
C TRP A 258 17.93 -1.38 -30.69
N SER A 259 18.70 -0.46 -30.12
CA SER A 259 20.14 -0.59 -29.97
C SER A 259 20.57 -0.41 -28.52
N PRO A 260 21.27 -1.39 -27.91
CA PRO A 260 21.70 -1.29 -26.51
C PRO A 260 22.80 -0.24 -26.29
N THR A 261 23.43 0.26 -27.36
CA THR A 261 24.46 1.31 -27.27
C THR A 261 23.87 2.72 -27.29
N LYS A 262 22.55 2.85 -27.44
CA LYS A 262 21.82 4.12 -27.44
C LYS A 262 20.98 4.22 -26.18
N SER A 263 20.77 5.45 -25.69
CA SER A 263 19.81 5.66 -24.60
C SER A 263 18.38 5.35 -25.05
N ALA A 264 17.49 5.11 -24.08
CA ALA A 264 16.08 4.88 -24.27
C ALA A 264 15.45 6.02 -25.09
N ARG A 265 15.78 7.28 -24.77
CA ARG A 265 15.37 8.45 -25.55
C ARG A 265 15.80 8.35 -27.02
N GLN A 266 17.10 8.13 -27.27
CA GLN A 266 17.63 8.06 -28.63
C GLN A 266 16.98 6.93 -29.44
N ASN A 267 16.74 5.78 -28.82
CA ASN A 267 16.04 4.67 -29.45
C ASN A 267 14.60 5.06 -29.78
N ILE A 268 13.83 5.57 -28.82
CA ILE A 268 12.40 5.84 -29.00
C ILE A 268 12.19 6.99 -29.99
N GLU A 269 12.98 8.07 -29.94
CA GLU A 269 12.91 9.17 -30.91
C GLU A 269 13.23 8.69 -32.33
N CYS A 270 14.24 7.82 -32.48
CA CYS A 270 14.59 7.23 -33.77
C CYS A 270 13.48 6.32 -34.32
N ILE A 271 12.87 5.49 -33.45
CA ILE A 271 11.81 4.55 -33.82
C ILE A 271 10.54 5.31 -34.17
N LEU A 272 10.09 6.20 -33.29
CA LEU A 272 8.87 6.98 -33.49
C LEU A 272 9.05 8.13 -34.48
N GLN A 273 10.28 8.45 -34.89
CA GLN A 273 10.61 9.55 -35.81
C GLN A 273 10.01 10.88 -35.34
N CYS A 274 10.10 11.15 -34.04
CA CYS A 274 9.64 12.40 -33.44
C CYS A 274 10.55 12.78 -32.27
N THR A 275 10.58 14.06 -31.92
CA THR A 275 11.27 14.54 -30.72
C THR A 275 10.37 14.37 -29.51
N LEU A 276 10.87 13.75 -28.44
CA LEU A 276 10.10 13.55 -27.21
C LEU A 276 10.20 14.79 -26.31
N PRO A 277 9.16 15.07 -25.49
CA PRO A 277 9.20 16.15 -24.52
C PRO A 277 10.38 16.03 -23.55
N SER A 278 10.85 17.16 -23.02
CA SER A 278 11.85 17.19 -21.95
C SER A 278 11.31 16.52 -20.68
N ALA A 279 12.19 15.96 -19.83
CA ALA A 279 11.78 15.37 -18.57
C ALA A 279 11.15 16.39 -17.59
N VAL A 280 11.52 17.68 -17.69
CA VAL A 280 11.00 18.79 -16.83
C VAL A 280 9.70 19.40 -17.38
N PHE A 281 8.92 18.61 -18.12
CA PHE A 281 7.72 19.06 -18.80
C PHE A 281 6.54 19.26 -17.83
N ASP A 282 5.79 20.37 -18.01
CA ASP A 282 4.54 20.59 -17.27
C ASP A 282 3.44 19.66 -17.82
N HIS A 283 3.22 18.57 -17.10
CA HIS A 283 2.30 17.50 -17.47
C HIS A 283 0.83 17.86 -17.25
N LYS A 284 0.50 19.07 -16.76
CA LYS A 284 -0.89 19.52 -16.57
C LYS A 284 -1.70 19.54 -17.87
N ASP A 285 -1.05 19.77 -19.00
CA ASP A 285 -1.72 19.80 -20.30
C ASP A 285 -1.94 18.40 -20.88
N ILE A 286 -1.31 17.35 -20.32
CA ILE A 286 -1.49 15.97 -20.77
C ILE A 286 -2.67 15.35 -20.02
N LYS A 287 -3.73 15.05 -20.78
CA LYS A 287 -4.88 14.33 -20.27
C LYS A 287 -4.55 12.85 -20.11
N LEU A 288 -4.56 12.38 -18.86
CA LEU A 288 -4.37 10.96 -18.51
C LEU A 288 -5.61 10.33 -17.90
N GLU A 289 -6.43 11.13 -17.22
CA GLU A 289 -7.55 10.62 -16.44
C GLU A 289 -8.79 10.38 -17.31
N CYS A 290 -9.47 9.29 -17.01
CA CYS A 290 -10.73 8.96 -17.64
C CYS A 290 -11.72 10.11 -17.47
N GLY A 291 -12.31 10.57 -18.58
CA GLY A 291 -13.26 11.68 -18.54
C GLY A 291 -14.55 11.40 -17.74
N VAL A 292 -14.84 10.15 -17.37
CA VAL A 292 -16.06 9.80 -16.63
C VAL A 292 -15.80 9.66 -15.13
N CYS A 293 -14.77 8.90 -14.73
CA CYS A 293 -14.48 8.63 -13.32
C CYS A 293 -13.31 9.44 -12.75
N PHE A 294 -12.63 10.24 -13.59
CA PHE A 294 -11.49 11.09 -13.20
C PHE A 294 -10.31 10.32 -12.60
N ALA A 295 -10.18 9.03 -12.93
CA ALA A 295 -9.06 8.20 -12.52
C ALA A 295 -8.22 7.78 -13.74
N PHE A 296 -6.90 7.66 -13.57
CA PHE A 296 -6.02 7.06 -14.59
C PHE A 296 -6.23 5.54 -14.67
N VAL A 297 -6.27 4.87 -13.51
CA VAL A 297 -6.57 3.43 -13.37
C VAL A 297 -7.84 3.23 -12.56
N CYS A 298 -8.76 2.40 -13.04
CA CYS A 298 -9.97 1.99 -12.35
C CYS A 298 -10.17 0.49 -12.56
N GLU A 299 -10.39 -0.30 -11.50
CA GLU A 299 -10.60 -1.75 -11.58
C GLU A 299 -9.54 -2.50 -12.42
N LYS A 300 -8.26 -2.09 -12.32
CA LYS A 300 -7.12 -2.59 -13.12
C LYS A 300 -7.15 -2.24 -14.62
N GLU A 301 -8.04 -1.36 -15.04
CA GLU A 301 -8.10 -0.83 -16.39
C GLU A 301 -7.46 0.57 -16.45
N THR A 302 -6.65 0.84 -17.48
CA THR A 302 -6.09 2.16 -17.80
C THR A 302 -7.01 2.95 -18.74
N ALA A 303 -7.03 4.27 -18.59
CA ALA A 303 -7.84 5.15 -19.43
C ALA A 303 -7.21 5.32 -20.84
N ASP A 304 -7.31 4.27 -21.66
CA ASP A 304 -6.61 4.18 -22.95
C ASP A 304 -7.51 4.42 -24.17
N GLN A 305 -8.83 4.50 -23.99
CA GLN A 305 -9.76 4.83 -25.08
C GLN A 305 -9.80 6.34 -25.28
N VAL A 306 -9.10 6.84 -26.30
CA VAL A 306 -8.97 8.28 -26.55
C VAL A 306 -9.96 8.76 -27.60
N CYS A 307 -10.60 9.91 -27.35
CA CYS A 307 -11.45 10.57 -28.34
C CYS A 307 -10.68 10.87 -29.63
N ALA A 308 -11.27 10.54 -30.79
CA ALA A 308 -10.64 10.76 -32.10
C ALA A 308 -10.62 12.24 -32.55
N ASN A 309 -11.30 13.14 -31.83
CA ASN A 309 -11.20 14.58 -32.08
C ASN A 309 -9.90 15.10 -31.46
N ASP A 310 -8.95 15.53 -32.30
CA ASP A 310 -7.62 16.01 -31.91
C ASP A 310 -7.65 17.21 -30.94
N VAL A 311 -8.73 18.02 -30.95
CA VAL A 311 -8.92 19.11 -29.99
C VAL A 311 -9.38 18.59 -28.62
N CYS A 312 -10.15 17.50 -28.62
CA CYS A 312 -10.68 16.90 -27.40
C CYS A 312 -9.65 15.99 -26.73
N ALA A 313 -9.21 14.96 -27.46
CA ALA A 313 -8.27 13.91 -27.03
C ALA A 313 -8.50 13.38 -25.60
N GLN A 314 -9.74 13.43 -25.10
CA GLN A 314 -10.05 12.95 -23.75
C GLN A 314 -9.91 11.42 -23.70
N PRO A 315 -9.11 10.87 -22.76
CA PRO A 315 -9.05 9.44 -22.50
C PRO A 315 -10.25 8.96 -21.67
N PHE A 316 -10.57 7.68 -21.81
CA PHE A 316 -11.61 6.98 -21.07
C PHE A 316 -11.17 5.54 -20.78
N HIS A 317 -11.59 4.99 -19.64
CA HIS A 317 -11.66 3.53 -19.49
C HIS A 317 -12.70 2.98 -20.47
N ARG A 318 -12.45 1.81 -21.05
CA ARG A 318 -13.42 1.14 -21.93
C ARG A 318 -14.69 0.86 -21.16
N THR A 319 -14.59 0.35 -19.93
CA THR A 319 -15.75 0.04 -19.08
C THR A 319 -16.61 1.27 -18.80
N CYS A 320 -16.00 2.38 -18.35
CA CYS A 320 -16.71 3.63 -18.13
C CYS A 320 -17.38 4.17 -19.40
N LEU A 321 -16.68 4.13 -20.54
CA LEU A 321 -17.23 4.61 -21.80
C LEU A 321 -18.36 3.71 -22.31
N VAL A 322 -18.26 2.38 -22.15
CA VAL A 322 -19.32 1.42 -22.48
C VAL A 322 -20.57 1.68 -21.64
N GLN A 323 -20.40 1.85 -20.32
CA GLN A 323 -21.52 2.16 -19.41
C GLN A 323 -22.18 3.48 -19.79
N TRP A 324 -21.39 4.52 -20.06
CA TRP A 324 -21.90 5.81 -20.50
C TRP A 324 -22.69 5.71 -21.79
N LEU A 325 -22.14 5.07 -22.83
CA LEU A 325 -22.82 4.97 -24.13
C LEU A 325 -24.10 4.14 -24.03
N LYS A 326 -24.12 3.07 -23.23
CA LYS A 326 -25.34 2.29 -22.99
C LYS A 326 -26.45 3.08 -22.30
N SER A 327 -26.12 4.17 -21.59
CA SER A 327 -27.11 5.03 -20.94
C SER A 327 -27.67 6.13 -21.86
N LYS A 328 -27.26 6.20 -23.14
CA LYS A 328 -27.70 7.22 -24.09
C LYS A 328 -28.62 6.62 -25.15
N GLU A 329 -29.72 7.31 -25.42
CA GLU A 329 -30.73 6.88 -26.40
C GLU A 329 -30.23 6.94 -27.85
N ASP A 330 -29.24 7.78 -28.15
CA ASP A 330 -28.68 7.96 -29.49
C ASP A 330 -27.50 7.01 -29.81
N THR A 331 -27.13 6.15 -28.86
CA THR A 331 -26.08 5.14 -29.06
C THR A 331 -26.58 4.03 -29.97
N ARG A 332 -25.80 3.75 -31.03
CA ARG A 332 -26.01 2.61 -31.92
C ARG A 332 -25.04 1.49 -31.55
N GLN A 333 -25.51 0.25 -31.62
CA GLN A 333 -24.66 -0.93 -31.44
C GLN A 333 -24.63 -1.74 -32.73
N SER A 334 -23.43 -2.15 -33.15
CA SER A 334 -23.26 -3.17 -34.19
C SER A 334 -22.33 -4.26 -33.64
N PHE A 335 -22.86 -5.48 -33.52
CA PHE A 335 -22.20 -6.59 -32.82
C PHE A 335 -21.72 -6.15 -31.43
N THR A 336 -20.41 -6.13 -31.23
CA THR A 336 -19.73 -5.80 -29.97
C THR A 336 -19.23 -4.37 -29.95
N THR A 337 -19.50 -3.58 -30.99
CA THR A 337 -19.02 -2.20 -31.10
C THR A 337 -20.16 -1.21 -30.86
N LEU A 338 -19.96 -0.31 -29.91
CA LEU A 338 -20.85 0.81 -29.62
C LEU A 338 -20.37 2.06 -30.35
N PHE A 339 -21.31 2.77 -30.97
CA PHE A 339 -21.09 4.03 -31.68
C PHE A 339 -21.99 5.09 -31.05
N GLY A 340 -21.40 6.18 -30.58
CA GLY A 340 -22.17 7.26 -29.98
C GLY A 340 -21.37 8.56 -29.91
N LYS A 341 -21.68 9.38 -28.90
CA LYS A 341 -21.08 10.71 -28.73
C LYS A 341 -20.13 10.77 -27.55
N CYS A 342 -18.99 11.42 -27.75
CA CYS A 342 -18.00 11.67 -26.71
C CYS A 342 -18.63 12.51 -25.58
N PRO A 343 -18.47 12.12 -24.29
CA PRO A 343 -19.02 12.87 -23.16
C PRO A 343 -18.54 14.33 -23.07
N TYR A 344 -17.38 14.66 -23.66
CA TYR A 344 -16.75 15.98 -23.52
C TYR A 344 -17.05 16.91 -24.70
N CYS A 345 -16.87 16.43 -25.93
CA CYS A 345 -16.95 17.29 -27.12
C CYS A 345 -18.16 17.02 -28.02
N GLY A 346 -18.99 16.02 -27.71
CA GLY A 346 -20.11 15.62 -28.57
C GLY A 346 -19.71 15.08 -29.95
N GLY A 347 -18.41 14.91 -30.23
CA GLY A 347 -17.90 14.27 -31.43
C GLY A 347 -18.19 12.76 -31.45
N ASN A 348 -18.10 12.13 -32.62
CA ASN A 348 -18.32 10.69 -32.73
C ASN A 348 -17.22 9.92 -31.98
N ILE A 349 -17.63 8.92 -31.20
CA ILE A 349 -16.73 8.01 -30.50
C ILE A 349 -17.21 6.56 -30.64
N THR A 350 -16.27 5.63 -30.59
CA THR A 350 -16.53 4.21 -30.79
C THR A 350 -15.76 3.40 -29.74
N VAL A 351 -16.38 2.37 -29.19
CA VAL A 351 -15.75 1.48 -28.20
C VAL A 351 -16.25 0.06 -28.33
N SER A 352 -15.39 -0.93 -28.06
CA SER A 352 -15.81 -2.34 -27.97
C SER A 352 -16.41 -2.64 -26.58
N SER A 353 -17.58 -3.27 -26.57
CA SER A 353 -18.26 -3.76 -25.37
C SER A 353 -17.62 -5.01 -24.80
N GLU A 354 -16.86 -5.76 -25.59
CA GLU A 354 -16.09 -6.92 -25.12
C GLU A 354 -14.84 -6.47 -24.36
N ALA A 355 -14.48 -7.24 -23.33
CA ALA A 355 -13.18 -7.07 -22.68
C ALA A 355 -12.09 -7.45 -23.68
N ILE A 356 -11.03 -6.64 -23.74
CA ILE A 356 -9.78 -7.07 -24.38
C ILE A 356 -9.16 -8.07 -23.40
N HIS A 357 -9.46 -9.36 -23.58
CA HIS A 357 -8.65 -10.40 -22.94
C HIS A 357 -7.22 -10.27 -23.50
N GLY A 358 -6.26 -10.17 -22.59
CA GLY A 358 -4.92 -9.64 -22.82
C GLY A 358 -4.18 -10.17 -24.06
N LEU A 359 -3.38 -9.26 -24.63
CA LEU A 359 -2.20 -9.55 -25.45
C LEU A 359 -1.01 -9.91 -24.57
#